data_AF-A0A967N2I5-F1
#
_entry.id   AF-A0A967N2I5-F1
#
_cell.length_a   1.000
_cell.length_b   1.000
_cell.length_c   1.000
_cell.angle_alpha   90.00
_cell.angle_beta   90.00
_cell.angle_gamma   90.00
#
_symmetry.space_group_name_H-M   'P 1'
#
loop_
_entity.id
_entity.type
_entity.pdbx_description
1 polymer ?
#
loop_
_entity_poly.entity_id
_entity_poly.type
_entity_poly.pdbx_seq_one_letter_code
_entity_poly.pdbx_strand_id
1 'polypeptide(L)' 'KGIDPVGVRSQIGMVFQKPNAFPKSVYDNVAWGAKANGFKGDMDQLVEQSLKQAALWDDVKDKLGE' A
#
# COMPACT_ATOMS: atom_id res chain seq x y z
N LYS A 1 1.25 -18.37 -27.39
CA LYS A 1 1.54 -18.39 -25.93
C LYS A 1 0.62 -17.39 -25.28
N GLY A 2 -0.25 -17.83 -24.37
CA GLY A 2 -1.13 -16.93 -23.63
C GLY A 2 -0.33 -16.08 -22.64
N ILE A 3 -0.73 -14.82 -22.48
CA ILE A 3 -0.19 -13.94 -21.43
C ILE A 3 -0.75 -14.44 -20.10
N ASP A 4 0.09 -14.59 -19.07
CA ASP A 4 -0.36 -14.87 -17.72
C ASP A 4 -0.94 -13.60 -17.09
N PRO A 5 -2.28 -13.52 -16.87
CA PRO A 5 -2.89 -12.35 -16.29
C PRO A 5 -2.50 -12.11 -14.83
N VAL A 6 -2.03 -13.13 -14.11
CA VAL A 6 -1.58 -12.98 -12.72
C VAL A 6 -0.24 -12.26 -12.69
N GLY A 7 0.74 -12.71 -13.49
CA GLY A 7 2.04 -12.06 -13.60
C GLY A 7 1.99 -10.61 -14.07
N VAL A 8 1.04 -10.25 -14.95
CA VAL A 8 0.87 -8.84 -15.37
C VAL A 8 0.35 -7.98 -14.21
N ARG A 9 -0.63 -8.48 -13.44
CA ARG A 9 -1.23 -7.73 -12.32
C ARG A 9 -0.31 -7.58 -11.12
N SER A 10 0.67 -8.46 -10.95
CA SER A 10 1.68 -8.28 -9.88
C SER A 10 2.67 -7.17 -10.18
N GLN A 11 2.81 -6.77 -11.45
CA GLN A 11 3.74 -5.73 -11.90
C GLN A 11 3.10 -4.35 -12.04
N ILE A 12 1.77 -4.28 -12.09
CA ILE A 12 1.01 -3.05 -12.37
C ILE A 12 0.10 -2.72 -11.19
N GLY A 13 0.29 -1.54 -10.60
CA GLY A 13 -0.61 -1.00 -9.58
C GLY A 13 -1.98 -0.64 -10.15
N MET A 14 -3.04 -0.94 -9.41
CA MET A 14 -4.43 -0.64 -9.78
C MET A 14 -5.00 0.46 -8.88
N VAL A 15 -5.69 1.43 -9.48
CA VAL A 15 -6.41 2.49 -8.76
C VAL A 15 -7.91 2.30 -8.96
N PHE A 16 -8.67 2.31 -7.86
CA PHE A 16 -10.13 2.26 -7.91
C PHE A 16 -10.70 3.67 -8.12
N GLN A 17 -11.65 3.83 -9.03
CA GLN A 17 -12.32 5.12 -9.25
C GLN A 17 -13.18 5.56 -8.05
N LYS A 18 -13.67 4.60 -7.25
CA LYS A 18 -14.41 4.84 -6.02
C LYS A 18 -13.66 4.23 -4.84
N PRO A 19 -13.57 4.91 -3.69
CA PRO A 19 -12.90 4.35 -2.52
C PRO A 19 -13.63 3.08 -2.06
N ASN A 20 -12.86 2.04 -1.73
CA ASN A 20 -13.34 0.83 -1.09
C ASN A 20 -12.78 0.81 0.35
N ALA A 21 -13.64 1.07 1.33
CA ALA A 21 -13.22 1.09 2.73
C ALA A 21 -12.88 -0.33 3.20
N PHE A 22 -11.65 -0.54 3.64
CA PHE A 22 -11.22 -1.80 4.24
C PHE A 22 -11.25 -1.68 5.76
N PRO A 23 -11.56 -2.77 6.50
CA PRO A 23 -11.45 -2.81 7.95
C PRO A 23 -9.97 -3.00 8.36
N LYS A 24 -9.12 -2.03 7.99
CA LYS A 24 -7.68 -1.99 8.27
C LYS A 24 -7.28 -0.56 8.57
N SER A 25 -6.31 -0.39 9.45
CA SER A 25 -5.69 0.92 9.67
C SER A 25 -4.93 1.39 8.43
N VAL A 26 -4.66 2.69 8.36
CA VAL A 26 -3.87 3.28 7.27
C VAL A 26 -2.50 2.60 7.18
N TYR A 27 -1.84 2.37 8.32
CA TYR A 27 -0.56 1.70 8.38
C TYR A 27 -0.64 0.27 7.83
N ASP A 28 -1.59 -0.53 8.31
CA ASP A 28 -1.71 -1.93 7.88
C ASP A 28 -2.13 -2.06 6.43
N ASN A 29 -2.89 -1.11 5.90
CA ASN A 29 -3.25 -1.07 4.48
C ASN A 29 -2.01 -0.86 3.59
N VAL A 30 -1.19 0.14 3.90
CA VAL A 30 0.03 0.48 3.13
C VAL A 30 1.10 -0.61 3.28
N ALA A 31 1.31 -1.12 4.50
CA ALA A 31 2.33 -2.14 4.77
C ALA A 31 1.99 -3.52 4.18
N TRP A 32 0.72 -3.79 3.86
CA TRP A 32 0.28 -5.12 3.43
C TRP A 32 1.02 -5.62 2.20
N GLY A 33 1.20 -4.76 1.18
CA GLY A 33 1.89 -5.14 -0.05
C GLY A 33 3.35 -5.51 0.20
N ALA A 34 4.06 -4.75 1.03
CA ALA A 34 5.44 -5.02 1.39
C ALA A 34 5.58 -6.34 2.19
N LYS A 35 4.68 -6.56 3.16
CA LYS A 35 4.63 -7.81 3.96
C LYS A 35 4.37 -9.03 3.07
N ALA A 36 3.38 -8.95 2.17
CA ALA A 36 3.03 -10.04 1.26
C ALA A 36 4.18 -10.41 0.30
N ASN A 37 5.02 -9.43 -0.08
CA ASN A 37 6.20 -9.64 -0.91
C ASN A 37 7.47 -10.00 -0.11
N GLY A 38 7.36 -10.20 1.21
CA GLY A 38 8.49 -10.62 2.05
C GLY A 38 9.54 -9.54 2.29
N PHE A 39 9.16 -8.25 2.26
CA PHE A 39 10.05 -7.14 2.59
C PHE A 39 10.59 -7.26 4.03
N LYS A 40 11.91 -7.09 4.20
CA LYS A 40 12.61 -7.21 5.50
C LYS A 40 13.29 -5.92 5.97
N GLY A 41 13.08 -4.80 5.27
CA GLY A 41 13.61 -3.51 5.67
C GLY A 41 12.78 -2.85 6.75
N ASP A 42 13.05 -1.56 6.98
CA ASP A 42 12.27 -0.74 7.90
C ASP A 42 10.87 -0.46 7.33
N MET A 43 9.85 -1.04 7.98
CA MET A 43 8.47 -0.90 7.55
C MET A 43 7.92 0.50 7.84
N ASP A 44 8.36 1.13 8.93
CA ASP A 44 7.88 2.45 9.33
C ASP A 44 8.39 3.50 8.35
N GLN A 45 9.68 3.42 7.99
CA GLN A 45 10.25 4.25 6.95
C GLN A 45 9.54 4.06 5.61
N LEU A 46 9.24 2.83 5.21
CA LEU A 46 8.55 2.54 3.95
C LEU A 46 7.14 3.14 3.94
N VAL A 47 6.38 2.99 5.02
CA VAL A 47 5.01 3.53 5.15
C VAL A 47 5.04 5.06 5.09
N GLU A 48 5.92 5.70 5.86
CA GLU A 48 6.07 7.16 5.86
C GLU A 48 6.45 7.69 4.47
N GLN A 49 7.44 7.08 3.81
CA GLN A 49 7.86 7.48 2.47
C GLN A 49 6.74 7.32 1.45
N SER A 50 5.98 6.23 1.52
CA SER A 50 4.86 5.97 0.61
C SER A 50 3.75 7.01 0.77
N LEU A 51 3.41 7.36 2.01
CA LEU A 51 2.40 8.37 2.31
C LEU A 51 2.85 9.79 1.94
N LYS A 52 4.15 10.10 2.10
CA LYS A 52 4.72 11.38 1.64
C LYS A 52 4.69 11.50 0.11
N GLN A 53 5.03 10.44 -0.61
CA GLN A 53 4.96 10.41 -2.07
C GLN A 53 3.53 10.56 -2.60
N ALA A 54 2.56 10.03 -1.85
CA ALA A 54 1.13 10.19 -2.14
C ALA A 54 0.55 11.55 -1.68
N ALA A 55 1.36 12.42 -1.06
CA ALA A 55 0.93 13.68 -0.44
C ALA A 55 -0.17 13.51 0.63
N LEU A 56 -0.22 12.36 1.30
CA LEU A 56 -1.22 12.02 2.33
C LEU A 56 -0.68 12.11 3.76
N TRP A 57 0.64 12.20 3.92
CA TRP A 57 1.30 12.09 5.23
C TRP A 57 0.73 13.03 6.29
N ASP A 58 0.59 14.31 5.97
CA ASP A 58 0.13 15.31 6.95
C ASP A 58 -1.32 15.11 7.40
N ASP A 59 -2.15 14.49 6.56
CA ASP A 59 -3.56 14.21 6.87
C ASP A 59 -3.75 12.96 7.73
N VAL A 60 -2.83 11.99 7.65
CA VAL A 60 -3.02 10.64 8.21
C VAL A 60 -2.01 10.26 9.29
N LYS A 61 -0.90 10.98 9.47
CA LYS A 61 0.19 10.64 10.41
C LYS A 61 -0.30 10.40 11.84
N ASP A 62 -1.30 11.17 12.29
CA ASP A 62 -1.83 11.08 13.65
C ASP A 62 -2.87 9.95 13.82
N LYS A 63 -3.28 9.31 12.70
CA LYS A 63 -4.34 8.28 12.64
C LYS A 63 -3.86 6.98 12.02
N LEU A 64 -2.54 6.75 11.98
CA LEU A 64 -1.97 5.59 11.28
C LEU A 64 -2.43 4.24 11.83
N GLY A 65 -2.70 4.17 13.14
CA GLY A 65 -3.09 2.94 13.84
C GLY A 65 -4.59 2.84 14.17
N GLU A 66 -5.39 3.85 13.81
CA GLU A 66 -6.86 3.81 13.90
C GLU A 66 -7.44 2.89 12.82
#